data_AF-A0A3P7ZQB8-F1
#
_entry.id   AF-A0A3P7ZQB8-F1
#
_cell.length_a   1.000
_cell.length_b   1.000
_cell.length_c   1.000
_cell.angle_alpha   90.00
_cell.angle_beta   90.00
_cell.angle_gamma   90.00
#
_symmetry.space_group_name_H-M   'P 1'
#
loop_
_entity.id
_entity.type
_entity.pdbx_description
1 polymer ?
#
loop_
_entity_poly.entity_id
_entity_poly.type
_entity_poly.pdbx_seq_one_letter_code
_entity_poly.pdbx_strand_id
1 'polypeptide(L)'
;MIFSARKDAEKLLPEIHKAILSIKNIRNGHPIALPSDKEFSKIIDDVFIVCSDTPEGEFLTISDTSLTVANLHLYKLLNRDAQTLEAQSGEYGSESNTAGSLLWELPCREFDGIWENLIFDDSIKDELFSYIYALVRLSEKNTNTTVLRVNRMILLHGPPGTGKTSLCRALAQKLAIRFSQKYKRIYFVEINSHGLFSKFFSESGKLIQSMFKQIEELAEDPKAFVFVLIDEVSIFLHYRSHSFQY
;
A
#
# COMPACT_ATOMS: atom_id res chain seq x y z
N MET A 1 -16.31 -10.69 -14.20
CA MET A 1 -17.31 -9.89 -13.44
C MET A 1 -16.73 -8.67 -12.72
N ILE A 2 -15.55 -8.73 -12.07
CA ILE A 2 -15.00 -7.61 -11.27
C ILE A 2 -14.83 -6.30 -12.07
N PHE A 3 -14.36 -6.38 -13.33
CA PHE A 3 -14.19 -5.21 -14.19
C PHE A 3 -15.50 -4.54 -14.66
N SER A 4 -16.63 -5.26 -14.63
CA SER A 4 -17.94 -4.66 -15.01
C SER A 4 -18.41 -3.75 -13.89
N ALA A 5 -18.52 -4.29 -12.67
CA ALA A 5 -19.06 -3.55 -11.52
C ALA A 5 -18.29 -2.25 -11.22
N ARG A 6 -16.96 -2.26 -11.32
CA ARG A 6 -16.17 -1.03 -11.14
C ARG A 6 -16.43 0.00 -12.24
N LYS A 7 -16.44 -0.42 -13.51
CA LYS A 7 -16.73 0.50 -14.63
C LYS A 7 -18.15 1.04 -14.56
N ASP A 8 -19.09 0.23 -14.10
CA ASP A 8 -20.49 0.64 -13.94
C ASP A 8 -20.61 1.64 -12.78
N ALA A 9 -19.90 1.42 -11.66
CA ALA A 9 -19.81 2.40 -10.57
C ALA A 9 -19.08 3.70 -10.99
N GLU A 10 -18.04 3.63 -11.82
CA GLU A 10 -17.32 4.80 -12.33
C GLU A 10 -18.23 5.73 -13.16
N LYS A 11 -19.21 5.18 -13.89
CA LYS A 11 -20.22 5.97 -14.61
C LYS A 11 -21.16 6.74 -13.67
N LEU A 12 -21.37 6.22 -12.46
CA LEU A 12 -22.26 6.79 -11.45
C LEU A 12 -21.54 7.79 -10.52
N LEU A 13 -20.22 8.01 -10.68
CA LEU A 13 -19.44 8.93 -9.85
C LEU A 13 -20.05 10.34 -9.71
N PRO A 14 -20.59 10.97 -10.77
CA PRO A 14 -21.22 12.28 -10.64
C PRO A 14 -22.48 12.25 -9.75
N GLU A 15 -23.28 11.18 -9.83
CA GLU A 15 -24.47 11.02 -8.97
C GLU A 15 -24.08 10.73 -7.52
N ILE A 16 -23.08 9.86 -7.31
CA ILE A 16 -22.55 9.55 -5.98
C ILE A 16 -22.01 10.82 -5.32
N HIS A 17 -21.24 11.63 -6.06
CA HIS A 17 -20.70 12.90 -5.59
C HIS A 17 -21.82 13.87 -5.15
N LYS A 18 -22.85 14.04 -5.99
CA LYS A 18 -24.01 14.87 -5.66
C LYS A 18 -24.77 14.35 -4.44
N ALA A 19 -24.92 13.03 -4.31
CA ALA A 19 -25.59 12.43 -3.16
C ALA A 19 -24.80 12.69 -1.87
N ILE A 20 -23.49 12.50 -1.89
CA ILE A 20 -22.61 12.76 -0.74
C ILE A 20 -22.71 14.23 -0.29
N LEU A 21 -22.69 15.18 -1.22
CA LEU A 21 -22.82 16.61 -0.89
C LEU A 21 -24.15 17.01 -0.25
N SER A 22 -25.20 16.21 -0.45
CA SER A 22 -26.50 16.45 0.18
C SER A 22 -26.59 15.95 1.63
N ILE A 23 -25.64 15.12 2.07
CA ILE A 23 -25.63 14.51 3.40
C ILE A 23 -25.08 15.50 4.43
N LYS A 24 -25.77 15.60 5.56
CA LYS A 24 -25.39 16.44 6.70
C LYS A 24 -24.75 15.59 7.80
N ASN A 25 -24.04 16.23 8.72
CA ASN A 25 -23.48 15.60 9.93
C ASN A 25 -22.48 14.47 9.61
N ILE A 26 -21.72 14.61 8.53
CA ILE A 26 -20.67 13.67 8.16
C ILE A 26 -19.57 13.74 9.22
N ARG A 27 -19.17 12.58 9.75
CA ARG A 27 -18.04 12.46 10.68
C ARG A 27 -16.81 11.92 9.95
N ASN A 28 -15.66 12.49 10.26
CA ASN A 28 -14.40 12.09 9.66
C ASN A 28 -14.08 10.62 9.95
N GLY A 29 -13.73 9.86 8.91
CA GLY A 29 -13.36 8.45 9.02
C GLY A 29 -14.52 7.48 9.31
N HIS A 30 -15.75 7.97 9.45
CA HIS A 30 -16.90 7.14 9.79
C HIS A 30 -17.73 6.76 8.54
N PRO A 31 -18.39 5.58 8.55
CA PRO A 31 -19.22 5.16 7.44
C PRO A 31 -20.43 6.08 7.27
N ILE A 32 -20.72 6.41 6.00
CA ILE A 32 -21.82 7.29 5.61
C ILE A 32 -22.94 6.44 5.02
N ALA A 33 -24.15 6.63 5.53
CA ALA A 33 -25.35 6.01 4.98
C ALA A 33 -25.74 6.67 3.65
N LEU A 34 -25.69 5.89 2.57
CA LEU A 34 -26.15 6.35 1.26
C LEU A 34 -27.69 6.28 1.13
N PRO A 35 -28.32 7.14 0.31
CA PRO A 35 -29.75 7.06 0.03
C PRO A 35 -30.12 5.72 -0.60
N SER A 36 -31.08 4.99 -0.02
CA SER A 36 -31.44 3.63 -0.45
C SER A 36 -32.19 3.57 -1.78
N ASP A 37 -32.73 4.70 -2.27
CA ASP A 37 -33.49 4.81 -3.52
C ASP A 37 -32.63 4.83 -4.78
N LYS A 38 -31.30 4.87 -4.64
CA LYS A 38 -30.35 5.06 -5.74
C LYS A 38 -29.77 3.76 -6.26
N GLU A 39 -29.45 3.73 -7.55
CA GLU A 39 -28.87 2.56 -8.22
C GLU A 39 -27.49 2.20 -7.65
N PHE A 40 -26.66 3.22 -7.37
CA PHE A 40 -25.31 3.02 -6.81
C PHE A 40 -25.32 2.34 -5.43
N SER A 41 -26.41 2.45 -4.66
CA SER A 41 -26.55 1.81 -3.34
C SER A 41 -26.67 0.30 -3.41
N LYS A 42 -26.84 -0.28 -4.61
CA LYS A 42 -26.77 -1.74 -4.83
C LYS A 42 -25.36 -2.24 -5.12
N ILE A 43 -24.43 -1.32 -5.42
CA ILE A 43 -23.06 -1.62 -5.87
C ILE A 43 -22.04 -1.22 -4.81
N ILE A 44 -22.33 -0.16 -4.05
CA ILE A 44 -21.46 0.40 -3.03
C ILE A 44 -21.90 -0.11 -1.67
N ASP A 45 -21.02 -0.85 -1.02
CA ASP A 45 -21.24 -1.38 0.32
C ASP A 45 -21.09 -0.27 1.38
N ASP A 46 -20.01 0.51 1.31
CA ASP A 46 -19.67 1.54 2.29
C ASP A 46 -19.05 2.79 1.63
N VAL A 47 -19.24 3.94 2.27
CA VAL A 47 -18.60 5.22 1.89
C VAL A 47 -17.98 5.86 3.10
N PHE A 48 -16.72 6.27 2.96
CA PHE A 48 -15.97 6.97 3.99
C PHE A 48 -15.44 8.28 3.42
N ILE A 49 -15.45 9.34 4.24
CA ILE A 49 -14.76 10.59 3.92
C ILE A 49 -13.69 10.81 4.96
N VAL A 50 -12.47 11.02 4.49
CA VAL A 50 -11.28 11.19 5.31
C VAL A 50 -10.66 12.55 5.00
N CYS A 51 -10.43 13.33 6.04
CA CYS A 51 -9.73 14.60 6.01
C CYS A 51 -8.59 14.57 7.02
N SER A 52 -7.36 14.84 6.58
CA SER A 52 -6.17 14.86 7.46
C SER A 52 -6.15 16.07 8.40
N ASP A 53 -6.75 17.19 8.00
CA ASP A 53 -6.74 18.43 8.80
C ASP A 53 -7.80 18.44 9.91
N THR A 54 -8.60 17.38 10.01
CA THR A 54 -9.66 17.24 11.02
C THR A 54 -9.43 15.95 11.80
N PRO A 55 -9.55 15.93 13.14
CA PRO A 55 -9.45 14.70 13.90
C PRO A 55 -10.49 13.66 13.49
N GLU A 56 -10.23 12.38 13.78
CA GLU A 56 -11.17 11.30 13.52
C GLU A 56 -12.44 11.45 14.39
N GLY A 57 -13.61 11.17 13.82
CA GLY A 57 -14.91 11.27 14.49
C GLY A 57 -15.50 12.68 14.57
N GLU A 58 -14.71 13.72 14.33
CA GLU A 58 -15.19 15.10 14.28
C GLU A 58 -16.03 15.38 13.03
N PHE A 59 -16.91 16.38 13.12
CA PHE A 59 -17.80 16.75 12.02
C PHE A 59 -17.05 17.45 10.89
N LEU A 60 -17.32 17.04 9.66
CA LEU A 60 -16.77 17.62 8.44
C LEU A 60 -17.75 18.60 7.79
N THR A 61 -17.21 19.73 7.34
CA THR A 61 -17.92 20.64 6.42
C THR A 61 -17.42 20.37 5.00
N ILE A 62 -18.28 19.82 4.16
CA ILE A 62 -17.94 19.43 2.79
C ILE A 62 -18.62 20.36 1.81
N SER A 63 -17.90 20.75 0.76
CA SER A 63 -18.36 21.58 -0.34
C SER A 63 -17.87 21.02 -1.68
N ASP A 64 -18.41 21.53 -2.78
CA ASP A 64 -17.95 21.23 -4.14
C ASP A 64 -16.46 21.53 -4.37
N THR A 65 -15.88 22.44 -3.58
CA THR A 65 -14.46 22.81 -3.69
C THR A 65 -13.54 21.87 -2.90
N SER A 66 -14.02 21.33 -1.77
CA SER A 66 -13.23 20.46 -0.90
C SER A 66 -13.30 19.00 -1.30
N LEU A 67 -14.42 18.57 -1.90
CA LEU A 67 -14.63 17.23 -2.40
C LEU A 67 -15.01 17.30 -3.87
N THR A 68 -14.06 17.01 -4.77
CA THR A 68 -14.32 16.93 -6.21
C THR A 68 -14.42 15.47 -6.65
N VAL A 69 -14.98 15.20 -7.84
CA VAL A 69 -15.03 13.84 -8.40
C VAL A 69 -13.64 13.18 -8.51
N ALA A 70 -12.59 13.96 -8.75
CA ALA A 70 -11.21 13.46 -8.79
C ALA A 70 -10.71 12.96 -7.42
N ASN A 71 -11.37 13.35 -6.32
CA ASN A 71 -11.06 12.90 -4.97
C ASN A 71 -11.87 11.67 -4.54
N LEU A 72 -12.82 11.19 -5.36
CA LEU A 72 -13.53 9.93 -5.09
C LEU A 72 -12.73 8.73 -5.62
N HIS A 73 -12.45 7.77 -4.74
CA HIS A 73 -11.70 6.55 -5.06
C HIS A 73 -12.59 5.34 -4.86
N LEU A 74 -12.94 4.68 -5.95
CA LEU A 74 -13.69 3.42 -5.92
C LEU A 74 -12.70 2.26 -5.87
N TYR A 75 -12.87 1.38 -4.90
CA TYR A 75 -12.05 0.19 -4.77
C TYR A 75 -12.90 -1.01 -4.37
N LYS A 76 -12.32 -2.21 -4.55
CA LYS A 76 -12.88 -3.47 -4.08
C LYS A 76 -11.78 -4.21 -3.34
N LEU A 77 -12.08 -4.65 -2.13
CA LEU A 77 -11.17 -5.48 -1.36
C LEU A 77 -11.00 -6.84 -2.01
N LEU A 78 -9.75 -7.24 -2.20
CA LEU A 78 -9.37 -8.53 -2.73
C LEU A 78 -9.34 -9.58 -1.59
N ASN A 79 -9.97 -10.73 -1.84
CA ASN A 79 -9.92 -11.93 -0.99
C ASN A 79 -8.93 -12.91 -1.60
N ARG A 80 -7.64 -12.57 -1.58
CA ARG A 80 -6.57 -13.45 -2.00
C ARG A 80 -5.54 -13.47 -0.90
N ASP A 81 -5.14 -14.67 -0.52
CA ASP A 81 -4.06 -14.85 0.45
C ASP A 81 -2.73 -14.38 -0.15
N ALA A 82 -1.78 -14.08 0.72
CA ALA A 82 -0.41 -13.79 0.35
C ALA A 82 0.18 -14.92 -0.53
N GLN A 83 0.81 -14.55 -1.64
CA GLN A 83 1.56 -15.47 -2.47
C GLN A 83 3.01 -15.54 -1.99
N THR A 84 3.56 -16.74 -1.89
CA THR A 84 4.98 -16.90 -1.58
C THR A 84 5.81 -16.68 -2.84
N LEU A 85 6.79 -15.78 -2.77
CA LEU A 85 7.76 -15.60 -3.85
C LEU A 85 8.89 -16.61 -3.69
N GLU A 86 8.81 -17.71 -4.43
CA GLU A 86 9.82 -18.76 -4.39
C GLU A 86 11.05 -18.34 -5.19
N ALA A 87 12.23 -18.33 -4.55
CA ALA A 87 13.49 -18.23 -5.26
C ALA A 87 13.84 -19.62 -5.84
N GLN A 88 13.91 -19.73 -7.16
CA GLN A 88 14.26 -21.01 -7.80
C GLN A 88 15.77 -21.24 -7.71
N SER A 89 16.20 -22.19 -6.86
CA SER A 89 17.51 -22.83 -6.99
C SER A 89 17.38 -23.96 -8.01
N GLY A 90 18.00 -23.81 -9.18
CA GLY A 90 18.08 -24.90 -10.13
C GLY A 90 18.98 -26.00 -9.60
N GLU A 91 18.39 -27.10 -9.10
CA GLU A 91 18.85 -28.49 -9.23
C GLU A 91 17.85 -29.47 -8.60
N TYR A 92 17.71 -30.64 -9.21
CA TYR A 92 16.81 -31.73 -8.82
C TYR A 92 17.19 -32.28 -7.44
N GLY A 93 16.41 -31.96 -6.41
CA GLY A 93 16.62 -32.52 -5.06
C GLY A 93 15.52 -32.07 -4.11
N SER A 94 14.89 -33.04 -3.46
CA SER A 94 13.77 -32.89 -2.54
C SER A 94 14.13 -32.03 -1.31
N GLU A 95 13.80 -30.74 -1.36
CA GLU A 95 13.23 -29.91 -0.28
C GLU A 95 13.09 -28.50 -0.85
N SER A 96 11.86 -27.98 -0.92
CA SER A 96 11.61 -26.60 -1.37
C SER A 96 12.27 -25.64 -0.40
N ASN A 97 13.46 -25.13 -0.74
CA ASN A 97 14.10 -24.04 -0.03
C ASN A 97 13.37 -22.73 -0.35
N THR A 98 12.14 -22.63 0.13
CA THR A 98 11.24 -21.51 -0.11
C THR A 98 11.81 -20.27 0.60
N ALA A 99 12.33 -19.32 -0.19
CA ALA A 99 12.68 -18.00 0.30
C ALA A 99 11.42 -17.30 0.82
N GLY A 100 11.48 -16.83 2.07
CA GLY A 100 10.33 -16.43 2.89
C GLY A 100 9.82 -15.02 2.63
N SER A 101 9.59 -14.66 1.36
CA SER A 101 8.98 -13.37 0.99
C SER A 101 7.53 -13.57 0.58
N LEU A 102 6.69 -12.62 0.96
CA LEU A 102 5.25 -12.65 0.73
C LEU A 102 4.84 -11.53 -0.21
N LEU A 103 3.93 -11.82 -1.13
CA LEU A 103 3.38 -10.90 -2.12
C LEU A 103 1.86 -10.78 -1.92
N TRP A 104 1.37 -9.55 -1.80
CA TRP A 104 -0.05 -9.23 -1.79
C TRP A 104 -0.40 -8.35 -2.99
N GLU A 105 -1.59 -8.57 -3.54
CA GLU A 105 -2.25 -7.63 -4.44
C GLU A 105 -3.18 -6.74 -3.62
N LEU A 106 -3.06 -5.42 -3.79
CA LEU A 106 -3.78 -4.42 -3.02
C LEU A 106 -4.90 -3.74 -3.84
N PRO A 107 -5.98 -3.27 -3.21
CA PRO A 107 -6.26 -3.37 -1.77
C PRO A 107 -6.80 -4.75 -1.36
N CYS A 108 -6.27 -5.31 -0.27
CA CYS A 108 -6.66 -6.64 0.24
C CYS A 108 -7.45 -6.52 1.55
N ARG A 109 -8.22 -7.57 1.89
CA ARG A 109 -8.97 -7.61 3.16
C ARG A 109 -8.09 -7.68 4.39
N GLU A 110 -6.95 -8.33 4.30
CA GLU A 110 -6.03 -8.49 5.43
C GLU A 110 -5.51 -7.14 5.95
N PHE A 111 -5.37 -6.14 5.07
CA PHE A 111 -4.86 -4.82 5.43
C PHE A 111 -5.96 -3.79 5.69
N ASP A 112 -7.23 -4.19 5.55
CA ASP A 112 -8.37 -3.32 5.76
C ASP A 112 -8.53 -2.98 7.25
N GLY A 113 -8.80 -1.72 7.57
CA GLY A 113 -8.93 -1.24 8.95
C GLY A 113 -7.61 -1.08 9.74
N ILE A 114 -6.45 -1.50 9.22
CA ILE A 114 -5.17 -1.35 9.95
C ILE A 114 -4.85 0.14 10.17
N TRP A 115 -5.13 0.99 9.18
CA TRP A 115 -4.80 2.43 9.24
C TRP A 115 -5.53 3.17 10.38
N GLU A 116 -6.81 2.86 10.54
CA GLU A 116 -7.71 3.43 11.53
C GLU A 116 -7.33 2.94 12.94
N ASN A 117 -7.01 1.66 13.07
CA ASN A 117 -6.64 1.06 14.35
C ASN A 117 -5.23 1.44 14.84
N LEU A 118 -4.38 1.98 13.98
CA LEU A 118 -3.05 2.46 14.36
C LEU A 118 -3.14 3.88 14.93
N ILE A 119 -2.96 4.00 16.24
CA ILE A 119 -2.99 5.28 16.97
C ILE A 119 -1.55 5.71 17.25
N PHE A 120 -1.23 6.94 16.84
CA PHE A 120 0.03 7.61 17.10
C PHE A 120 -0.30 8.99 17.68
N ASP A 121 0.51 9.47 18.64
CA ASP A 121 0.31 10.78 19.27
C ASP A 121 0.70 11.93 18.32
N ASP A 122 1.50 11.62 17.31
CA ASP A 122 2.04 12.48 16.28
C ASP A 122 1.35 12.31 14.91
N SER A 123 1.45 13.34 14.06
CA SER A 123 0.90 13.39 12.69
C SER A 123 1.64 12.50 11.70
N ILE A 124 2.40 11.50 12.19
CA ILE A 124 3.30 10.69 11.37
C ILE A 124 2.57 9.95 10.24
N LYS A 125 1.32 9.54 10.46
CA LYS A 125 0.48 8.91 9.41
C LYS A 125 0.30 9.85 8.23
N ASP A 126 -0.17 11.07 8.48
CA ASP A 126 -0.46 12.06 7.44
C ASP A 126 0.81 12.62 6.80
N GLU A 127 1.86 12.85 7.59
CA GLU A 127 3.17 13.28 7.08
C GLU A 127 3.75 12.25 6.12
N LEU A 128 3.76 10.98 6.53
CA LEU A 128 4.30 9.89 5.73
C LEU A 128 3.49 9.67 4.44
N PHE A 129 2.16 9.70 4.55
CA PHE A 129 1.27 9.62 3.39
C PHE A 129 1.51 10.76 2.41
N SER A 130 1.59 12.01 2.90
CA SER A 130 1.82 13.19 2.08
C SER A 130 3.19 13.16 1.41
N TYR A 131 4.21 12.74 2.14
CA TYR A 131 5.57 12.59 1.62
C TYR A 131 5.63 11.56 0.48
N ILE A 132 5.06 10.37 0.66
CA ILE A 132 5.03 9.35 -0.41
C ILE A 132 4.21 9.82 -1.60
N TYR A 133 3.06 10.44 -1.34
CA TYR A 133 2.23 10.99 -2.42
C TYR A 133 3.03 12.01 -3.26
N ALA A 134 3.81 12.88 -2.61
CA ALA A 134 4.71 13.80 -3.29
C ALA A 134 5.83 13.07 -4.04
N LEU A 135 6.48 12.06 -3.44
CA LEU A 135 7.54 11.28 -4.09
C LEU A 135 7.07 10.58 -5.37
N VAL A 136 5.87 10.00 -5.36
CA VAL A 136 5.27 9.36 -6.54
C VAL A 136 5.02 10.41 -7.63
N ARG A 137 4.40 11.55 -7.28
CA ARG A 137 4.13 12.64 -8.23
C ARG A 137 5.39 13.28 -8.80
N LEU A 138 6.47 13.37 -8.01
CA LEU A 138 7.76 13.87 -8.49
C LEU A 138 8.45 12.86 -9.40
N SER A 139 8.40 11.57 -9.04
CA SER A 139 8.97 10.49 -9.86
C SER A 139 8.34 10.40 -11.26
N GLU A 140 7.09 10.86 -11.42
CA GLU A 140 6.40 10.92 -12.71
C GLU A 140 6.91 12.02 -13.63
N LYS A 141 7.43 13.12 -13.09
CA LYS A 141 7.68 14.34 -13.88
C LYS A 141 8.92 14.27 -14.77
N ASN A 142 9.51 13.09 -14.97
CA ASN A 142 10.77 12.88 -15.72
C ASN A 142 11.81 13.98 -15.40
N THR A 143 11.84 14.43 -14.15
CA THR A 143 12.73 15.51 -13.74
C THR A 143 14.15 15.00 -13.91
N ASN A 144 15.00 15.81 -14.53
CA ASN A 144 16.40 15.47 -14.70
C ASN A 144 16.99 15.05 -13.34
N THR A 145 17.34 13.78 -13.20
CA THR A 145 17.82 13.17 -11.95
C THR A 145 19.14 13.77 -11.49
N THR A 146 19.83 14.50 -12.37
CA THR A 146 21.00 15.32 -12.05
C THR A 146 20.65 16.58 -11.25
N VAL A 147 19.45 17.16 -11.47
CA VAL A 147 18.99 18.37 -10.77
C VAL A 147 18.18 18.02 -9.52
N LEU A 148 17.35 16.98 -9.59
CA LEU A 148 16.52 16.51 -8.47
C LEU A 148 16.67 14.99 -8.32
N ARG A 149 17.43 14.56 -7.32
CA ARG A 149 17.51 13.15 -6.92
C ARG A 149 16.31 12.79 -6.05
N VAL A 150 15.36 12.07 -6.63
CA VAL A 150 14.23 11.50 -5.89
C VAL A 150 14.60 10.09 -5.44
N ASN A 151 14.97 9.95 -4.16
CA ASN A 151 15.19 8.63 -3.55
C ASN A 151 13.84 8.04 -3.13
N ARG A 152 13.47 6.89 -3.70
CA ARG A 152 12.19 6.20 -3.44
C ARG A 152 12.27 5.25 -2.23
N MET A 153 13.11 5.59 -1.26
CA MET A 153 13.39 4.77 -0.08
C MET A 153 12.98 5.54 1.17
N ILE A 154 12.31 4.85 2.09
CA ILE A 154 11.88 5.38 3.37
C ILE A 154 12.38 4.45 4.45
N LEU A 155 12.96 5.01 5.50
CA LEU A 155 13.42 4.28 6.67
C LEU A 155 12.55 4.67 7.86
N LEU A 156 11.84 3.70 8.41
CA LEU A 156 11.15 3.84 9.69
C LEU A 156 12.02 3.22 10.78
N HIS A 157 12.32 3.97 11.82
CA HIS A 157 13.11 3.49 12.96
C HIS A 157 12.38 3.75 14.28
N GLY A 158 12.61 2.88 15.26
CA GLY A 158 12.00 2.97 16.57
C GLY A 158 12.04 1.62 17.30
N PRO A 159 11.74 1.60 18.61
CA PRO A 159 11.74 0.37 19.42
C PRO A 159 10.90 -0.77 18.78
N PRO A 160 11.23 -2.04 19.02
CA PRO A 160 10.40 -3.16 18.57
C PRO A 160 8.99 -3.04 19.15
N GLY A 161 7.98 -3.50 18.40
CA GLY A 161 6.58 -3.44 18.83
C GLY A 161 5.86 -2.11 18.61
N THR A 162 6.51 -1.06 18.10
CA THR A 162 5.86 0.25 17.83
C THR A 162 5.03 0.31 16.54
N GLY A 163 4.59 -0.83 16.01
CA GLY A 163 3.70 -0.89 14.85
C GLY A 163 4.30 -0.51 13.50
N LYS A 164 5.63 -0.43 13.33
CA LYS A 164 6.31 -0.04 12.06
C LYS A 164 5.87 -0.89 10.85
N THR A 165 5.90 -2.20 10.98
CA THR A 165 5.48 -3.15 9.92
C THR A 165 3.99 -2.96 9.60
N SER A 166 3.14 -2.83 10.62
CA SER A 166 1.71 -2.55 10.44
C SER A 166 1.45 -1.21 9.76
N LEU A 167 2.22 -0.16 10.11
CA LEU A 167 2.14 1.15 9.46
C LEU A 167 2.49 1.06 7.98
N CYS A 168 3.54 0.32 7.61
CA CYS A 168 3.88 0.08 6.21
C CYS A 168 2.73 -0.60 5.43
N ARG A 169 2.12 -1.64 6.00
CA ARG A 169 0.97 -2.35 5.39
C ARG A 169 -0.25 -1.43 5.23
N ALA A 170 -0.60 -0.70 6.30
CA ALA A 170 -1.71 0.27 6.29
C ALA A 170 -1.50 1.40 5.27
N LEU A 171 -0.29 1.93 5.21
CA LEU A 171 0.10 2.96 4.28
C LEU A 171 0.03 2.47 2.82
N ALA A 172 0.52 1.27 2.55
CA ALA A 172 0.42 0.66 1.23
C ALA A 172 -1.05 0.46 0.81
N GLN A 173 -1.91 0.03 1.73
CA GLN A 173 -3.36 -0.08 1.50
C GLN A 173 -3.99 1.28 1.16
N LYS A 174 -3.71 2.33 1.94
CA LYS A 174 -4.24 3.69 1.68
C LYS A 174 -3.76 4.25 0.34
N LEU A 175 -2.47 4.09 0.03
CA LEU A 175 -1.91 4.50 -1.25
C LEU A 175 -2.53 3.70 -2.41
N ALA A 176 -2.80 2.41 -2.20
CA ALA A 176 -3.43 1.57 -3.22
C ALA A 176 -4.82 2.09 -3.61
N ILE A 177 -5.61 2.48 -2.61
CA ILE A 177 -6.91 3.12 -2.82
C ILE A 177 -6.72 4.47 -3.54
N ARG A 178 -5.79 5.30 -3.07
CA ARG A 178 -5.58 6.67 -3.60
C ARG A 178 -5.03 6.71 -5.03
N PHE A 179 -4.30 5.69 -5.43
CA PHE A 179 -3.75 5.55 -6.78
C PHE A 179 -4.54 4.58 -7.65
N SER A 180 -5.70 4.11 -7.20
CA SER A 180 -6.54 3.14 -7.91
C SER A 180 -6.96 3.59 -9.31
N GLN A 181 -7.08 4.90 -9.55
CA GLN A 181 -7.39 5.46 -10.86
C GLN A 181 -6.20 5.42 -11.82
N LYS A 182 -4.97 5.40 -11.28
CA LYS A 182 -3.72 5.48 -12.04
C LYS A 182 -3.14 4.11 -12.31
N TYR A 183 -2.98 3.30 -11.28
CA TYR A 183 -2.42 1.96 -11.38
C TYR A 183 -3.52 0.92 -11.40
N LYS A 184 -3.42 0.00 -12.35
CA LYS A 184 -4.37 -1.09 -12.48
C LYS A 184 -4.12 -2.16 -11.40
N ARG A 185 -2.85 -2.33 -11.02
CA ARG A 185 -2.41 -3.32 -10.04
C ARG A 185 -1.43 -2.68 -9.09
N ILE A 186 -1.54 -3.04 -7.83
CA ILE A 186 -0.67 -2.52 -6.79
C ILE A 186 -0.24 -3.71 -5.96
N TYR A 187 1.07 -3.87 -5.81
CA TYR A 187 1.69 -5.01 -5.17
C TYR A 187 2.38 -4.55 -3.89
N PHE A 188 2.25 -5.36 -2.85
CA PHE A 188 3.03 -5.22 -1.62
C PHE A 188 3.89 -6.46 -1.47
N VAL A 189 5.20 -6.28 -1.42
CA VAL A 189 6.18 -7.35 -1.24
C VAL A 189 6.80 -7.18 0.13
N GLU A 190 6.64 -8.17 1.01
CA GLU A 190 7.28 -8.21 2.31
C GLU A 190 8.43 -9.21 2.28
N ILE A 191 9.61 -8.71 2.55
CA ILE A 191 10.87 -9.44 2.58
C ILE A 191 11.21 -9.69 4.05
N ASN A 192 11.01 -10.93 4.51
CA ASN A 192 11.37 -11.34 5.86
C ASN A 192 12.88 -11.64 5.94
N SER A 193 13.64 -10.69 6.49
CA SER A 193 15.09 -10.79 6.63
C SER A 193 15.55 -11.93 7.55
N HIS A 194 14.82 -12.28 8.61
CA HIS A 194 15.21 -13.38 9.51
C HIS A 194 15.24 -14.74 8.80
N GLY A 195 14.25 -15.01 7.95
CA GLY A 195 14.22 -16.20 7.10
C GLY A 195 15.25 -16.16 5.97
N LEU A 196 15.50 -14.95 5.44
CA LEU A 196 16.41 -14.69 4.32
C LEU A 196 17.90 -14.64 4.65
N PHE A 197 18.30 -14.64 5.93
CA PHE A 197 19.72 -14.65 6.30
C PHE A 197 20.14 -15.87 7.11
N SER A 198 19.20 -16.52 7.80
CA SER A 198 19.49 -17.74 8.60
C SER A 198 19.72 -18.99 7.74
N LYS A 199 18.98 -19.17 6.64
CA LYS A 199 19.13 -20.30 5.70
C LYS A 199 20.25 -20.12 4.66
N PHE A 200 21.00 -19.01 4.73
CA PHE A 200 21.75 -18.45 3.60
C PHE A 200 23.27 -18.60 3.71
N PHE A 201 23.76 -19.51 4.54
CA PHE A 201 25.19 -19.68 4.76
C PHE A 201 25.95 -20.36 3.59
N SER A 202 25.27 -20.97 2.60
CA SER A 202 25.96 -21.67 1.49
C SER A 202 25.64 -21.25 0.04
N GLU A 203 24.50 -20.62 -0.28
CA GLU A 203 24.08 -20.31 -1.69
C GLU A 203 23.52 -18.88 -1.90
N SER A 204 23.88 -17.94 -1.03
CA SER A 204 23.18 -16.68 -0.75
C SER A 204 22.91 -15.71 -1.91
N GLY A 205 23.82 -15.57 -2.88
CA GLY A 205 23.70 -14.53 -3.91
C GLY A 205 22.59 -14.78 -4.92
N LYS A 206 22.44 -16.03 -5.37
CA LYS A 206 21.52 -16.39 -6.46
C LYS A 206 20.05 -16.29 -6.05
N LEU A 207 19.73 -16.66 -4.80
CA LEU A 207 18.36 -16.59 -4.28
C LEU A 207 17.89 -15.14 -4.11
N ILE A 208 18.73 -14.28 -3.55
CA ILE A 208 18.44 -12.85 -3.41
C ILE A 208 18.27 -12.22 -4.79
N GLN A 209 19.18 -12.52 -5.72
CA GLN A 209 19.09 -12.03 -7.10
C GLN A 209 17.82 -12.51 -7.81
N SER A 210 17.44 -13.78 -7.64
CA SER A 210 16.20 -14.33 -8.21
C SER A 210 14.95 -13.65 -7.64
N MET A 211 14.90 -13.42 -6.33
CA MET A 211 13.79 -12.70 -5.69
C MET A 211 13.68 -11.25 -6.19
N PHE A 212 14.78 -10.50 -6.19
CA PHE A 212 14.76 -9.13 -6.71
C PHE A 212 14.42 -9.07 -8.19
N LYS A 213 14.83 -10.07 -8.99
CA LYS A 213 14.42 -10.18 -10.39
C LYS A 213 12.89 -10.33 -10.53
N GLN A 214 12.24 -11.13 -9.68
CA GLN A 214 10.76 -11.23 -9.70
C GLN A 214 10.09 -9.90 -9.33
N ILE A 215 10.67 -9.15 -8.37
CA ILE A 215 10.18 -7.82 -8.00
C ILE A 215 10.37 -6.82 -9.16
N GLU A 216 11.49 -6.89 -9.86
CA GLU A 216 11.77 -6.09 -11.06
C GLU A 216 10.78 -6.41 -12.18
N GLU A 217 10.51 -7.70 -12.45
CA GLU A 217 9.52 -8.15 -13.44
C GLU A 217 8.11 -7.61 -13.12
N LEU A 218 7.72 -7.54 -11.83
CA LEU A 218 6.47 -6.88 -11.43
C LEU A 218 6.50 -5.36 -11.70
N ALA A 219 7.64 -4.72 -11.47
CA ALA A 219 7.82 -3.28 -11.65
C ALA A 219 7.99 -2.84 -13.12
N GLU A 220 8.28 -3.77 -14.03
CA GLU A 220 8.33 -3.52 -15.48
C GLU A 220 6.95 -3.20 -16.07
N ASP A 221 5.86 -3.64 -15.45
CA ASP A 221 4.51 -3.24 -15.87
C ASP A 221 4.24 -1.76 -15.52
N PRO A 222 4.11 -0.86 -16.51
CA PRO A 222 3.88 0.57 -16.25
C PRO A 222 2.51 0.85 -15.60
N LYS A 223 1.61 -0.14 -15.59
CA LYS A 223 0.30 -0.06 -14.91
C LYS A 223 0.33 -0.68 -13.52
N ALA A 224 1.49 -1.16 -13.06
CA ALA A 224 1.71 -1.65 -11.72
C ALA A 224 2.40 -0.61 -10.83
N PHE A 225 2.11 -0.66 -9.54
CA PHE A 225 2.90 0.02 -8.50
C PHE A 225 3.36 -1.04 -7.51
N VAL A 226 4.67 -1.08 -7.21
CA VAL A 226 5.25 -2.09 -6.31
C VAL A 226 5.78 -1.40 -5.08
N PHE A 227 5.23 -1.78 -3.91
CA PHE A 227 5.72 -1.38 -2.60
C PHE A 227 6.54 -2.54 -2.03
N VAL A 228 7.80 -2.30 -1.69
CA VAL A 228 8.69 -3.32 -1.12
C VAL A 228 9.00 -2.94 0.32
N LEU A 229 8.57 -3.79 1.25
CA LEU A 229 8.94 -3.73 2.65
C LEU A 229 10.09 -4.70 2.91
N ILE A 230 11.20 -4.17 3.44
CA ILE A 230 12.28 -4.98 3.99
C ILE A 230 12.23 -4.78 5.51
N ASP A 231 11.78 -5.81 6.23
CA ASP A 231 11.71 -5.73 7.69
C ASP A 231 13.06 -6.06 8.33
N GLU A 232 13.31 -5.56 9.54
CA GLU A 232 14.50 -5.84 10.36
C GLU A 232 15.84 -5.63 9.61
N VAL A 233 15.97 -4.45 8.97
CA VAL A 233 17.19 -4.06 8.23
C VAL A 233 18.43 -3.98 9.15
N SER A 234 18.23 -3.88 10.47
CA SER A 234 19.28 -3.93 11.50
C SER A 234 20.18 -5.16 11.38
N ILE A 235 19.63 -6.27 10.90
CA ILE A 235 20.34 -7.53 10.69
C ILE A 235 21.50 -7.37 9.69
N PHE A 236 21.32 -6.57 8.62
CA PHE A 236 22.37 -6.32 7.64
C PHE A 236 23.60 -5.63 8.25
N LEU A 237 23.39 -4.76 9.25
CA LEU A 237 24.47 -4.04 9.92
C LEU A 237 25.23 -4.97 10.86
N HIS A 238 24.53 -5.85 11.58
CA HIS A 238 25.14 -6.80 12.52
C HIS A 238 26.03 -7.84 11.82
N TYR A 239 25.64 -8.28 10.61
CA TYR A 239 26.44 -9.19 9.81
C TYR A 239 27.74 -8.56 9.29
N ARG A 240 27.74 -7.28 8.90
CA ARG A 240 28.96 -6.61 8.46
C ARG A 240 29.98 -6.49 9.58
N SER A 241 29.56 -6.26 10.81
CA SER A 241 30.47 -6.25 11.98
C SER A 241 31.13 -7.59 12.26
N HIS A 242 30.47 -8.73 11.99
CA HIS A 242 31.08 -10.06 12.13
C HIS A 242 32.03 -10.42 10.98
N SER A 243 31.81 -9.89 9.77
CA SER A 243 32.69 -10.15 8.61
C SER A 243 34.04 -9.42 8.66
N PHE A 244 34.24 -8.48 9.58
CA PHE A 244 35.52 -7.76 9.76
C PHE A 244 36.35 -8.26 10.96
N GLN A 245 35.98 -9.40 11.57
CA GLN A 245 36.74 -10.01 12.67
C GLN A 245 37.63 -11.21 12.26
N TYR A 246 37.92 -11.37 10.97
CA TYR A 246 38.89 -12.36 10.47
C TYR A 246 39.89 -11.72 9.51
#